data_AF-A0A970XU80-F1
#
_entry.id   AF-A0A970XU80-F1
#
_cell.length_a   1.000
_cell.length_b   1.000
_cell.length_c   1.000
_cell.angle_alpha   90.00
_cell.angle_beta   90.00
_cell.angle_gamma   90.00
#
_symmetry.space_group_name_H-M   'P 1'
#
loop_
_entity.id
_entity.type
_entity.pdbx_description
1 polymer ?
#
loop_
_entity_poly.entity_id
_entity_poly.type
_entity_poly.pdbx_seq_one_letter_code
_entity_poly.pdbx_strand_id
1 'polypeptide(L)'
;PAVIDSVPNADDVVVLVKPQYEVGRPHVRGGIVHDREVAADAVVDVVREAGELGLGLHGVAPSPITGTRGNREFLAWFRPVRDVDGDERATDSRHRPQWEDRIRAVVVTGAVAEGGRE
;
A
#
# COMPACT_ATOMS: atom_id res chain seq x y z
N PRO A 1 6.47 -4.82 12.97
CA PRO A 1 7.56 -5.32 12.11
C PRO A 1 8.85 -4.51 12.34
N ALA A 2 10.00 -5.18 12.28
CA ALA A 2 11.29 -4.62 12.69
C ALA A 2 11.69 -3.31 11.97
N VAL A 3 11.15 -3.05 10.78
CA VAL A 3 11.46 -1.84 10.00
C VAL A 3 11.04 -0.58 10.75
N ILE A 4 9.81 -0.50 11.26
CA ILE A 4 9.29 0.69 11.96
C ILE A 4 10.10 0.98 13.23
N ASP A 5 10.36 -0.07 14.02
CA ASP A 5 11.17 0.02 15.24
C ASP A 5 12.62 0.44 14.95
N SER A 6 13.13 0.17 13.74
CA SER A 6 14.48 0.54 13.32
C SER A 6 14.61 2.00 12.85
N VAL A 7 13.48 2.68 12.59
CA VAL A 7 13.45 4.08 12.11
C VAL A 7 12.51 4.96 12.94
N PRO A 8 12.74 5.12 14.26
CA PRO A 8 11.79 5.74 15.19
C PRO A 8 11.45 7.22 14.92
N ASN A 9 12.23 7.90 14.07
CA ASN A 9 12.05 9.31 13.71
C ASN A 9 11.76 9.51 12.21
N ALA A 10 11.40 8.47 11.48
CA ALA A 10 11.06 8.60 10.06
C ALA A 10 9.64 9.13 9.89
N ASP A 11 9.51 10.29 9.26
CA ASP A 11 8.21 10.86 8.88
C ASP A 11 7.65 10.22 7.62
N ASP A 12 8.52 9.73 6.73
CA ASP A 12 8.17 9.11 5.47
C ASP A 12 8.77 7.70 5.39
N VAL A 13 7.90 6.71 5.20
CA VAL A 13 8.28 5.31 5.00
C VAL A 13 7.77 4.87 3.64
N VAL A 14 8.68 4.52 2.73
CA VAL A 14 8.33 3.98 1.41
C VAL A 14 8.74 2.53 1.35
N VAL A 15 7.76 1.66 1.08
CA VAL A 15 7.98 0.21 0.95
C VAL A 15 7.65 -0.25 -0.46
N LEU A 16 8.41 -1.24 -0.93
CA LEU A 16 8.15 -1.91 -2.19
C LEU A 16 7.36 -3.19 -1.91
N VAL A 17 6.08 -3.18 -2.27
CA VAL A 17 5.18 -4.33 -2.18
C VAL A 17 5.36 -5.21 -3.41
N LYS A 18 5.56 -6.51 -3.15
CA LYS A 18 5.83 -7.53 -4.16
C LYS A 18 4.78 -8.63 -4.06
N PRO A 19 3.65 -8.52 -4.79
CA PRO A 19 2.52 -9.42 -4.62
C PRO A 19 2.89 -10.91 -4.63
N GLN A 20 3.88 -11.33 -5.41
CA GLN A 20 4.34 -12.72 -5.49
C GLN A 20 4.88 -13.31 -4.18
N TYR A 21 5.21 -12.48 -3.18
CA TYR A 21 5.65 -12.92 -1.85
C TYR A 21 4.53 -12.78 -0.80
N GLU A 22 3.53 -11.94 -1.06
CA GLU A 22 2.41 -11.71 -0.16
C GLU A 22 1.25 -12.69 -0.42
N VAL A 23 1.07 -13.12 -1.67
CA VAL A 23 -0.04 -14.01 -2.05
C VAL A 23 0.30 -15.47 -1.78
N GLY A 24 -0.70 -16.26 -1.37
CA GLY A 24 -0.55 -17.70 -1.20
C GLY A 24 -0.19 -18.43 -2.50
N ARG A 25 0.48 -19.59 -2.37
CA ARG A 25 0.97 -20.42 -3.50
C ARG A 25 -0.02 -20.65 -4.66
N PRO A 26 -1.34 -20.87 -4.44
CA PRO A 26 -2.30 -21.09 -5.52
C PRO A 26 -2.41 -19.92 -6.51
N HIS A 27 -2.05 -18.72 -6.06
CA HIS A 27 -2.14 -17.48 -6.83
C HIS A 27 -0.87 -17.16 -7.63
N VAL A 28 0.15 -18.01 -7.54
CA VAL A 28 1.44 -17.84 -8.21
C VAL A 28 1.65 -18.96 -9.23
N ARG A 29 1.84 -18.60 -10.51
CA ARG A 29 2.17 -19.55 -11.58
C ARG A 29 3.51 -19.19 -12.20
N GLY A 30 4.46 -20.13 -12.19
CA GLY A 30 5.82 -19.87 -12.68
C GLY A 30 6.61 -18.82 -11.87
N GLY A 31 6.14 -18.46 -10.67
CA GLY A 31 6.67 -17.35 -9.88
C GLY A 31 6.08 -15.98 -10.25
N ILE A 32 4.99 -15.94 -11.02
CA ILE A 32 4.33 -14.72 -11.48
C ILE A 32 2.90 -14.66 -10.95
N VAL A 33 2.49 -13.48 -10.48
CA VAL A 33 1.08 -13.16 -10.17
C VAL A 33 0.45 -12.51 -11.41
N HIS A 34 -0.48 -13.21 -12.04
CA HIS A 34 -1.16 -12.74 -13.25
C HIS A 34 -2.47 -12.02 -12.98
N ASP A 35 -3.16 -12.41 -11.90
CA ASP A 35 -4.43 -11.84 -11.53
C ASP A 35 -4.20 -10.49 -10.84
N ARG A 36 -4.83 -9.44 -11.39
CA ARG A 36 -4.66 -8.07 -10.90
C ARG A 36 -5.46 -7.80 -9.64
N GLU A 37 -6.59 -8.47 -9.43
CA GLU A 37 -7.37 -8.32 -8.20
C GLU A 37 -6.62 -8.98 -7.04
N VAL A 38 -6.07 -10.17 -7.28
CA VAL A 38 -5.17 -10.83 -6.33
C VAL A 38 -3.96 -9.96 -5.98
N ALA A 39 -3.37 -9.30 -6.98
CA ALA A 39 -2.28 -8.37 -6.73
C ALA A 39 -2.73 -7.12 -5.95
N ALA A 40 -3.96 -6.65 -6.17
CA ALA A 40 -4.52 -5.53 -5.42
C ALA A 40 -4.78 -5.93 -3.96
N ASP A 41 -5.34 -7.11 -3.72
CA ASP A 41 -5.59 -7.66 -2.39
C ASP A 41 -4.28 -7.78 -1.59
N ALA A 42 -3.19 -8.20 -2.22
CA ALA A 42 -1.86 -8.21 -1.59
C ALA A 42 -1.41 -6.81 -1.12
N VAL A 43 -1.62 -5.78 -1.93
CA VAL A 43 -1.28 -4.40 -1.53
C VAL A 43 -2.22 -3.89 -0.44
N VAL A 44 -3.50 -4.26 -0.51
CA VAL A 44 -4.52 -3.94 0.52
C VAL A 44 -4.14 -4.54 1.87
N ASP A 45 -3.70 -5.80 1.89
CA ASP A 45 -3.28 -6.49 3.11
C ASP A 45 -2.07 -5.82 3.74
N VAL A 46 -1.04 -5.47 2.95
CA VAL A 46 0.13 -4.74 3.45
C VAL A 46 -0.25 -3.37 4.03
N VAL A 47 -1.16 -2.65 3.38
CA VAL A 47 -1.63 -1.34 3.87
C VAL A 47 -2.44 -1.49 5.17
N ARG A 48 -3.25 -2.54 5.28
CA ARG A 48 -4.00 -2.84 6.50
C ARG A 48 -3.07 -3.16 7.67
N GLU A 49 -2.09 -4.03 7.46
CA GLU A 49 -1.07 -4.36 8.47
C GLU A 49 -0.26 -3.13 8.87
N ALA A 50 0.11 -2.26 7.94
CA ALA A 50 0.75 -0.98 8.24
C ALA A 50 -0.13 -0.08 9.13
N GLY A 51 -1.44 -0.04 8.87
CA GLY A 51 -2.42 0.68 9.68
C GLY A 51 -2.47 0.20 11.13
N GLU A 52 -2.41 -1.11 11.36
CA GLU A 52 -2.35 -1.70 12.71
C GLU A 52 -1.08 -1.30 13.49
N LEU A 53 -0.08 -0.77 12.78
CA LEU A 53 1.21 -0.31 13.33
C LEU A 53 1.29 1.21 13.46
N GLY A 54 0.17 1.91 13.30
CA GLY A 54 0.10 3.37 13.40
C GLY A 54 0.61 4.10 12.16
N LEU A 55 0.64 3.45 10.99
CA LEU A 55 1.02 4.08 9.72
C LEU A 55 -0.21 4.34 8.83
N GLY A 56 -0.38 5.59 8.39
CA GLY A 56 -1.39 5.98 7.43
C GLY A 56 -0.85 5.94 6.01
N LEU A 57 -1.60 5.36 5.07
CA LEU A 57 -1.24 5.39 3.65
C LEU A 57 -1.38 6.82 3.11
N HIS A 58 -0.26 7.38 2.66
CA HIS A 58 -0.22 8.68 2.00
C HIS A 58 -0.32 8.56 0.48
N GLY A 59 0.27 7.52 -0.12
CA GLY A 59 0.26 7.31 -1.56
C GLY A 59 0.61 5.89 -1.99
N VAL A 60 0.14 5.50 -3.17
CA VAL A 60 0.49 4.23 -3.80
C VAL A 60 0.70 4.43 -5.29
N ALA A 61 1.74 3.81 -5.84
CA ALA A 61 2.12 3.93 -7.24
C ALA A 61 2.68 2.60 -7.77
N PRO A 62 2.59 2.33 -9.09
CA PRO A 62 3.35 1.24 -9.68
C PRO A 62 4.85 1.51 -9.55
N SER A 63 5.65 0.49 -9.25
CA SER A 63 7.09 0.58 -9.33
C SER A 63 7.51 0.93 -10.77
N PRO A 64 8.45 1.88 -10.98
CA PRO A 64 8.96 2.21 -12.30
C PRO A 64 9.81 1.08 -12.91
N ILE A 65 10.26 0.15 -12.06
CA ILE A 65 10.98 -1.05 -12.48
C ILE A 65 10.08 -2.28 -12.32
N THR A 66 10.05 -3.10 -13.36
CA THR A 66 9.37 -4.40 -13.30
C THR A 66 10.19 -5.35 -12.44
N GLY A 67 9.52 -6.05 -11.52
CA GLY A 67 10.12 -7.07 -10.68
C GLY A 67 10.67 -8.25 -11.48
N THR A 68 11.43 -9.10 -10.80
CA THR A 68 12.04 -10.28 -11.41
C THR A 68 10.98 -11.16 -12.08
N ARG A 69 11.27 -11.59 -13.32
CA ARG A 69 10.37 -12.39 -14.18
C ARG A 69 9.06 -11.70 -14.59
N GLY A 70 8.98 -10.38 -14.53
CA GLY A 70 7.83 -9.64 -15.03
C GLY A 70 6.74 -9.34 -14.00
N ASN A 71 7.00 -9.60 -12.70
CA ASN A 71 6.05 -9.22 -11.66
C ASN A 71 5.87 -7.70 -11.60
N ARG A 72 4.62 -7.26 -11.51
CA ARG A 72 4.32 -5.87 -11.19
C ARG A 72 4.49 -5.67 -9.69
N GLU A 73 5.29 -4.69 -9.33
CA GLU A 73 5.57 -4.31 -7.95
C GLU A 73 5.03 -2.89 -7.71
N PHE A 74 4.79 -2.54 -6.45
CA PHE A 74 4.11 -1.30 -6.09
C PHE A 74 4.85 -0.57 -4.97
N LEU A 75 4.96 0.73 -5.06
CA LEU A 75 5.47 1.58 -3.99
C LEU A 75 4.29 2.02 -3.13
N ALA A 76 4.33 1.74 -1.83
CA ALA A 76 3.41 2.28 -0.85
C ALA A 76 4.15 3.25 0.07
N TRP A 77 3.64 4.47 0.15
CA TRP A 77 4.19 5.54 0.97
C TRP A 77 3.29 5.78 2.16
N PHE A 78 3.90 5.68 3.35
CA PHE A 78 3.24 5.82 4.63
C PHE A 78 3.83 6.96 5.44
N ARG A 79 3.01 7.52 6.33
CA ARG A 79 3.42 8.43 7.41
C ARG A 79 2.86 7.94 8.75
N PRO A 80 3.53 8.19 9.88
CA PRO A 80 2.95 7.96 11.20
C PRO A 80 1.62 8.71 11.35
N VAL A 81 0.59 8.01 11.82
CA VAL A 81 -0.64 8.65 12.28
C VAL A 81 -0.30 9.30 13.60
N ARG A 82 -0.19 10.63 13.58
CA ARG A 82 -0.05 11.41 14.81
C ARG A 82 -1.46 11.73 15.27
N ASP A 83 -1.81 11.30 16.48
CA ASP A 83 -2.99 11.82 17.16
C ASP A 83 -2.74 13.32 17.38
N VAL A 84 -3.23 14.13 16.43
CA VAL A 84 -3.40 15.55 16.67
C VAL A 84 -4.55 15.69 17.64
N ASP A 85 -4.25 16.09 18.87
CA ASP A 85 -5.24 16.47 19.88
C ASP A 85 -6.26 17.43 19.22
N GLY A 86 -7.43 16.90 18.84
CA GLY A 86 -8.62 17.68 18.53
C GLY A 86 -8.90 18.11 17.07
N ASP A 87 -8.34 17.51 16.02
CA ASP A 87 -8.83 17.77 14.66
C ASP A 87 -9.88 16.73 14.21
N GLU A 88 -11.16 17.04 14.48
CA GLU A 88 -12.35 16.26 14.09
C GLU A 88 -12.51 16.11 12.56
N ARG A 89 -11.57 16.61 11.73
CA ARG A 89 -11.62 16.51 10.26
C ARG A 89 -11.09 15.18 9.70
N ALA A 90 -10.39 14.37 10.50
CA ALA A 90 -9.81 13.10 10.03
C ALA A 90 -10.77 11.89 10.14
N THR A 91 -11.96 12.06 10.71
CA THR A 91 -12.92 10.96 10.96
C THR A 91 -14.21 11.15 10.14
N ASP A 92 -14.12 11.41 8.82
CA ASP A 92 -15.32 11.32 7.97
C ASP A 92 -15.64 9.85 7.63
N SER A 93 -16.76 9.42 8.20
CA SER A 93 -17.21 8.04 8.29
C SER A 93 -18.18 7.70 7.16
N ARG A 94 -17.65 7.35 5.98
CA ARG A 94 -18.39 6.56 4.96
C ARG A 94 -17.57 5.35 4.47
N HIS A 95 -17.14 4.55 5.45
CA HIS A 95 -17.09 3.07 5.47
C HIS A 95 -16.32 2.27 4.40
N ARG A 96 -15.46 2.90 3.61
CA ARG A 96 -14.28 2.21 3.07
C ARG A 96 -13.09 3.12 3.30
N PRO A 97 -11.96 2.64 3.83
CA PRO A 97 -10.77 3.47 3.83
C PRO A 97 -10.52 3.90 2.39
N GLN A 98 -10.52 5.21 2.12
CA GLN A 98 -10.44 5.75 0.75
C GLN A 98 -9.23 5.22 -0.03
N TRP A 99 -8.24 4.70 0.70
CA TRP A 99 -7.09 4.04 0.13
C TRP A 99 -7.40 2.75 -0.63
N GLU A 100 -8.44 1.97 -0.30
CA GLU A 100 -8.67 0.68 -0.98
C GLU A 100 -9.09 0.89 -2.44
N ASP A 101 -9.99 1.84 -2.68
CA ASP A 101 -10.36 2.27 -4.04
C ASP A 101 -9.15 2.81 -4.81
N ARG A 102 -8.29 3.58 -4.13
CA ARG A 102 -7.05 4.10 -4.71
C ARG A 102 -6.10 2.97 -5.12
N ILE A 103 -5.90 1.97 -4.24
CA ILE A 103 -5.08 0.81 -4.53
C ILE A 103 -5.64 0.06 -5.73
N ARG A 104 -6.94 -0.24 -5.75
CA ARG A 104 -7.53 -0.96 -6.88
C ARG A 104 -7.42 -0.17 -8.18
N ALA A 105 -7.63 1.15 -8.17
CA ALA A 105 -7.43 1.99 -9.35
C ALA A 105 -5.98 1.93 -9.89
N VAL A 106 -4.99 1.92 -9.00
CA VAL A 106 -3.56 1.85 -9.38
C VAL A 106 -3.16 0.44 -9.82
N VAL A 107 -3.56 -0.58 -9.08
CA VAL A 107 -3.13 -1.96 -9.30
C VAL A 107 -3.89 -2.60 -10.46
N VAL A 108 -5.21 -2.47 -10.50
CA VAL A 108 -6.06 -3.11 -11.52
C VAL A 108 -6.00 -2.31 -12.81
N THR A 109 -6.31 -1.01 -12.73
CA THR A 109 -6.46 -0.13 -13.90
C THR A 109 -5.14 0.45 -14.39
N GLY A 110 -4.11 0.52 -13.54
CA GLY A 110 -2.84 1.17 -13.88
C GLY A 110 -2.87 2.69 -13.81
N ALA A 111 -3.89 3.28 -13.17
CA ALA A 111 -3.98 4.73 -12.98
C ALA A 111 -2.84 5.20 -12.05
N VAL A 112 -2.35 6.42 -12.28
CA VAL A 112 -1.48 7.09 -11.29
C VAL A 112 -2.40 7.89 -10.38
N ALA A 113 -2.54 7.46 -9.13
CA ALA A 113 -3.27 8.25 -8.14
C ALA A 113 -2.35 9.38 -7.66
N GLU A 114 -2.55 10.59 -8.19
CA GLU A 114 -1.85 11.77 -7.68
C GLU A 114 -2.22 11.97 -6.21
N GLY A 115 -1.20 12.02 -5.34
CA GLY A 115 -1.37 12.40 -3.94
C GLY A 115 -1.97 13.80 -3.86
N GLY A 116 -3.00 13.96 -3.03
CA GLY A 116 -3.61 15.25 -2.76
C GLY A 116 -2.54 16.28 -2.42
N ARG A 117 -2.49 17.36 -3.17
CA ARG A 117 -1.72 18.54 -2.84
C ARG A 117 -2.51 19.32 -1.80
N GLU A 118 -1.97 19.43 -0.59
CA GLU A 118 -2.13 20.58 0.28
C GLU A 118 -0.76 20.92 0.89
#